data_AF-A0A2V7Y709-F1
#
_entry.id   AF-A0A2V7Y709-F1
#
_cell.length_a   1.000
_cell.length_b   1.000
_cell.length_c   1.000
_cell.angle_alpha   90.00
_cell.angle_beta   90.00
_cell.angle_gamma   90.00
#
_symmetry.space_group_name_H-M   'P 1'
#
loop_
_entity.id
_entity.type
_entity.pdbx_description
1 polymer ?
#
loop_
_entity_poly.entity_id
_entity_poly.type
_entity_poly.pdbx_seq_one_letter_code
_entity_poly.pdbx_strand_id
1 'polypeptide(L)'
;MKPHLLDTALMPVRGLAGVVIATLPRRLWNDWEGRVPVRSAALASALVPLMLAFAIGIPAFLEYALGMGSTVGSAVLEAGAQANMGKKPMEAGAYVWYGMIFALPAFLFATPLGWVCTYLGGSGVVRFFCWAADDARGDPLIALADAAVRAGLSDARVRRAQRDRNALEGPLVADVLVTGRAIGVPEATYAVIASRMKPDWAPGVFVLTEDERFRVGEPFDRRFPDGLRVVYPLLAVPAAEATRRRVPYALPPLSEWDAVERRASSGKPDETPRLRPSGT
;
A
#
# COMPACT_ATOMS: atom_id res chain seq x y z
N MET A 1 42.41 -15.67 18.89
CA MET A 1 41.87 -16.63 17.91
C MET A 1 42.41 -16.25 16.54
N LYS A 2 43.08 -17.15 15.81
CA LYS A 2 43.54 -16.87 14.45
C LYS A 2 42.33 -16.99 13.50
N PRO A 3 42.06 -16.02 12.63
CA PRO A 3 40.99 -16.14 11.64
C PRO A 3 41.24 -17.38 10.77
N HIS A 4 40.19 -18.14 10.51
CA HIS A 4 40.27 -19.35 9.69
C HIS A 4 40.60 -18.94 8.24
N LEU A 5 41.55 -19.59 7.56
CA LEU A 5 41.97 -19.22 6.19
C LEU A 5 40.80 -19.14 5.19
N LEU A 6 39.74 -19.93 5.42
CA LEU A 6 38.50 -19.90 4.63
C LEU A 6 37.72 -18.58 4.79
N ASP A 7 37.77 -17.93 5.95
CA ASP A 7 37.09 -16.65 6.16
C ASP A 7 37.72 -15.54 5.32
N THR A 8 39.04 -15.58 5.13
CA THR A 8 39.78 -14.61 4.32
C THR A 8 39.47 -14.80 2.82
N ALA A 9 39.41 -16.03 2.34
CA ALA A 9 39.09 -16.32 0.95
C ALA A 9 37.65 -15.91 0.57
N LEU A 10 36.72 -15.91 1.53
CA LEU A 10 35.31 -15.54 1.30
C LEU A 10 35.04 -14.04 1.42
N MET A 11 36.00 -13.22 1.88
CA MET A 11 35.82 -11.77 2.01
C MET A 11 35.36 -11.06 0.71
N PRO A 12 35.97 -11.27 -0.47
CA PRO A 12 35.53 -10.60 -1.69
C PRO A 12 34.12 -11.01 -2.11
N VAL A 13 33.78 -12.29 -1.94
CA VAL A 13 32.43 -12.82 -2.25
C VAL A 13 31.39 -12.19 -1.33
N ARG A 14 31.68 -12.07 -0.02
CA ARG A 14 30.81 -11.38 0.94
C ARG A 14 30.69 -9.90 0.63
N GLY A 15 31.77 -9.23 0.20
CA GLY A 15 31.72 -7.84 -0.24
C GLY A 15 30.77 -7.63 -1.42
N LEU A 16 30.91 -8.45 -2.48
CA LEU A 16 30.04 -8.40 -3.66
C LEU A 16 28.59 -8.73 -3.31
N ALA A 17 28.36 -9.76 -2.49
CA ALA A 17 27.03 -10.08 -1.99
C ALA A 17 26.44 -8.91 -1.19
N GLY A 18 27.26 -8.19 -0.42
CA GLY A 18 26.83 -7.02 0.34
C GLY A 18 26.37 -5.89 -0.55
N VAL A 19 27.09 -5.63 -1.66
CA VAL A 19 26.70 -4.64 -2.67
C VAL A 19 25.35 -4.99 -3.30
N VAL A 20 25.14 -6.26 -3.66
CA VAL A 20 23.88 -6.73 -4.24
C VAL A 20 22.74 -6.66 -3.22
N ILE A 21 22.93 -7.15 -1.99
CA ILE A 21 21.91 -7.12 -0.94
C ILE A 21 21.57 -5.68 -0.54
N ALA A 22 22.54 -4.76 -0.56
CA ALA A 22 22.31 -3.35 -0.30
C ALA A 22 21.42 -2.68 -1.36
N THR A 23 21.11 -3.33 -2.49
CA THR A 23 20.07 -2.87 -3.42
C THR A 23 18.64 -3.19 -2.94
N LEU A 24 18.47 -4.13 -2.01
CA LEU A 24 17.16 -4.52 -1.50
C LEU A 24 16.56 -3.45 -0.56
N PRO A 25 15.25 -3.48 -0.28
CA PRO A 25 14.61 -2.57 0.67
C PRO A 25 15.25 -2.65 2.06
N ARG A 26 15.53 -1.50 2.68
CA ARG A 26 16.29 -1.36 3.94
C ARG A 26 15.85 -2.30 5.06
N ARG A 27 14.54 -2.61 5.18
CA ARG A 27 14.06 -3.50 6.24
C ARG A 27 14.64 -4.92 6.15
N LEU A 28 14.98 -5.38 4.94
CA LEU A 28 15.55 -6.71 4.73
C LEU A 28 17.02 -6.75 5.14
N TRP A 29 17.69 -5.60 5.28
CA TRP A 29 19.12 -5.56 5.59
C TRP A 29 19.44 -6.17 6.95
N ASN A 30 18.56 -5.96 7.94
CA ASN A 30 18.75 -6.50 9.30
C ASN A 30 18.83 -8.04 9.30
N ASP A 31 18.10 -8.71 8.40
CA ASP A 31 18.12 -10.17 8.28
C ASP A 31 19.45 -10.69 7.71
N TRP A 32 20.21 -9.83 7.01
CA TRP A 32 21.45 -10.18 6.32
C TRP A 32 22.71 -9.63 6.97
N GLU A 33 22.62 -8.60 7.82
CA GLU A 33 23.78 -7.91 8.42
C GLU A 33 24.71 -8.87 9.18
N GLY A 34 24.17 -9.93 9.80
CA GLY A 34 24.96 -10.95 10.48
C GLY A 34 25.78 -11.87 9.56
N ARG A 35 25.39 -11.99 8.28
CA ARG A 35 26.05 -12.86 7.28
C ARG A 35 26.88 -12.05 6.30
N VAL A 36 26.46 -10.85 5.97
CA VAL A 36 27.05 -10.01 4.94
C VAL A 36 27.01 -8.56 5.43
N PRO A 37 28.10 -7.79 5.29
CA PRO A 37 28.15 -6.43 5.83
C PRO A 37 27.41 -5.45 4.90
N VAL A 38 26.07 -5.43 4.96
CA VAL A 38 25.20 -4.70 4.03
C VAL A 38 25.36 -3.19 4.19
N ARG A 39 25.38 -2.71 5.44
CA ARG A 39 25.50 -1.26 5.71
C ARG A 39 26.83 -0.68 5.24
N SER A 40 27.95 -1.38 5.43
CA SER A 40 29.25 -0.90 4.93
C SER A 40 29.33 -0.96 3.41
N ALA A 41 28.58 -1.86 2.77
CA ALA A 41 28.50 -1.95 1.31
C ALA A 41 27.56 -0.90 0.68
N ALA A 42 26.83 -0.11 1.48
CA ALA A 42 25.85 0.85 0.99
C ALA A 42 26.45 1.89 0.03
N LEU A 43 27.64 2.45 0.35
CA LEU A 43 28.32 3.38 -0.54
C LEU A 43 28.70 2.73 -1.87
N ALA A 44 29.33 1.56 -1.83
CA ALA A 44 29.69 0.81 -3.03
C ALA A 44 28.44 0.50 -3.89
N SER A 45 27.33 0.17 -3.24
CA SER A 45 26.06 -0.09 -3.89
C SER A 45 25.42 1.14 -4.54
N ALA A 46 25.77 2.36 -4.11
CA ALA A 46 25.41 3.62 -4.77
C ALA A 46 26.35 3.97 -5.93
N LEU A 47 27.66 3.73 -5.76
CA LEU A 47 28.68 4.05 -6.77
C LEU A 47 28.66 3.12 -7.97
N VAL A 48 28.44 1.82 -7.77
CA VAL A 48 28.41 0.83 -8.87
C VAL A 48 27.39 1.18 -9.96
N PRO A 49 26.09 1.43 -9.68
CA PRO A 49 25.14 1.80 -10.73
C PRO A 49 25.48 3.14 -11.38
N LEU A 50 26.01 4.11 -10.63
CA LEU A 50 26.48 5.38 -11.19
C LEU A 50 27.62 5.18 -12.19
N MET A 51 28.64 4.40 -11.82
CA MET A 51 29.76 4.07 -12.72
C MET A 51 29.28 3.27 -13.93
N LEU A 52 28.35 2.33 -13.74
CA LEU A 52 27.76 1.56 -14.83
C LEU A 52 26.98 2.46 -15.79
N ALA A 53 26.25 3.45 -15.29
CA ALA A 53 25.55 4.44 -16.11
C ALA A 53 26.50 5.21 -17.02
N PHE A 54 27.67 5.63 -16.53
CA PHE A 54 28.70 6.29 -17.34
C PHE A 54 29.38 5.34 -18.32
N ALA A 55 29.77 4.15 -17.86
CA ALA A 55 30.47 3.16 -18.67
C ALA A 55 29.64 2.69 -19.87
N ILE A 56 28.32 2.59 -19.72
CA ILE A 56 27.38 2.25 -20.80
C ILE A 56 26.93 3.50 -21.56
N GLY A 57 26.63 4.57 -20.83
CA GLY A 57 25.96 5.75 -21.38
C GLY A 57 26.84 6.59 -22.30
N ILE A 58 28.14 6.74 -21.99
CA ILE A 58 29.03 7.54 -22.82
C ILE A 58 29.21 6.90 -24.21
N PRO A 59 29.61 5.61 -24.35
CA PRO A 59 29.72 4.99 -25.67
C PRO A 59 28.41 5.01 -26.45
N ALA A 60 27.30 4.65 -25.79
CA ALA A 60 25.98 4.65 -26.38
C ALA A 60 25.54 6.02 -26.90
N PHE A 61 25.80 7.07 -26.12
CA PHE A 61 25.49 8.44 -26.52
C PHE A 61 26.35 8.88 -27.71
N LEU A 62 27.64 8.52 -27.73
CA LEU A 62 28.52 8.86 -28.86
C LEU A 62 28.06 8.17 -30.14
N GLU A 63 27.70 6.89 -30.09
CA GLU A 63 27.12 6.17 -31.24
C GLU A 63 25.82 6.83 -31.72
N TYR A 64 24.93 7.17 -30.79
CA TYR A 64 23.69 7.89 -31.09
C TYR A 64 23.95 9.26 -31.72
N ALA A 65 24.87 10.05 -31.16
CA ALA A 65 25.21 11.38 -31.64
C ALA A 65 25.87 11.34 -33.03
N LEU A 66 26.73 10.34 -33.29
CA LEU A 66 27.31 10.11 -34.62
C LEU A 66 26.23 9.75 -35.65
N GLY A 67 25.30 8.87 -35.29
CA GLY A 67 24.15 8.54 -36.14
C GLY A 67 23.30 9.77 -36.46
N MET A 68 22.98 10.58 -35.45
CA MET A 68 22.24 11.83 -35.63
C MET A 68 23.03 12.83 -36.50
N GLY A 69 24.34 12.96 -36.29
CA GLY A 69 25.22 13.84 -37.06
C GLY A 69 25.20 13.51 -38.56
N SER A 70 25.17 12.23 -38.94
CA SER A 70 25.06 11.82 -40.35
C SER A 70 23.72 12.22 -40.98
N THR A 71 22.63 12.16 -40.21
CA THR A 71 21.28 12.55 -40.65
C THR A 71 21.17 14.08 -40.79
N VAL A 72 21.72 14.81 -39.82
CA VAL A 72 21.77 16.27 -39.87
C VAL A 72 22.67 16.75 -41.02
N GLY A 73 23.82 16.12 -41.22
CA GLY A 73 24.76 16.47 -42.30
C GLY A 73 24.14 16.28 -43.68
N SER A 74 23.41 15.19 -43.91
CA SER A 74 22.68 14.97 -45.16
C SER A 74 21.57 16.01 -45.36
N ALA A 75 20.80 16.34 -44.32
CA ALA A 75 19.78 17.39 -44.38
C ALA A 75 20.35 18.79 -44.68
N VAL A 76 21.52 19.12 -44.13
CA VAL A 76 22.21 20.40 -44.41
C VAL A 76 22.70 20.46 -45.86
N LEU A 77 23.29 19.37 -46.37
CA LEU A 77 23.72 19.30 -47.76
C LEU A 77 22.55 19.42 -48.73
N GLU A 78 21.43 18.76 -48.42
CA GLU A 78 20.19 18.86 -49.19
C GLU A 78 19.65 20.30 -49.18
N ALA A 79 19.61 20.94 -48.02
CA ALA A 79 19.19 22.33 -47.90
C ALA A 79 20.13 23.31 -48.63
N GLY A 80 21.44 23.06 -48.61
CA GLY A 80 22.42 23.82 -49.38
C GLY A 80 22.19 23.67 -50.88
N ALA A 81 21.89 22.46 -51.35
CA ALA A 81 21.52 22.23 -52.74
C ALA A 81 20.22 22.95 -53.12
N GLN A 82 19.21 22.97 -52.24
CA GLN A 82 17.97 23.72 -52.44
C GLN A 82 18.18 25.23 -52.45
N ALA A 83 19.08 25.75 -51.61
CA ALA A 83 19.47 27.16 -51.59
C ALA A 83 20.07 27.61 -52.92
N ASN A 84 20.94 26.79 -53.51
CA ASN A 84 21.53 27.05 -54.83
C ASN A 84 20.49 27.10 -55.95
N MET A 85 19.32 26.47 -55.78
CA MET A 85 18.18 26.56 -56.70
C MET A 85 17.28 27.78 -56.44
N GLY A 86 17.70 28.73 -55.59
CA GLY A 86 16.94 29.93 -55.26
C GLY A 86 15.79 29.71 -54.28
N LYS A 87 15.69 28.54 -53.64
CA LYS A 87 14.70 28.28 -52.58
C LYS A 87 15.26 28.76 -51.25
N LYS A 88 14.45 29.43 -50.41
CA LYS A 88 14.90 29.95 -49.11
C LYS A 88 15.18 28.79 -48.13
N PRO A 89 16.43 28.58 -47.66
CA PRO A 89 16.81 27.43 -46.85
C PRO A 89 16.56 27.64 -45.34
N MET A 90 15.50 28.39 -44.97
CA MET A 90 15.36 28.94 -43.62
C MET A 90 15.24 27.88 -42.51
N GLU A 91 14.93 26.63 -42.85
CA GLU A 91 14.68 25.58 -41.87
C GLU A 91 15.94 24.78 -41.50
N ALA A 92 16.94 24.67 -42.38
CA ALA A 92 18.05 23.75 -42.20
C ALA A 92 19.00 24.13 -41.05
N GLY A 93 19.30 25.41 -40.89
CA GLY A 93 20.16 25.88 -39.79
C GLY A 93 19.53 25.66 -38.41
N ALA A 94 18.20 25.76 -38.32
CA ALA A 94 17.46 25.48 -37.09
C ALA A 94 17.52 23.99 -36.73
N TYR A 95 17.37 23.09 -37.70
CA TYR A 95 17.46 21.64 -37.45
C TYR A 95 18.83 21.19 -36.93
N VAL A 96 19.93 21.77 -37.41
CA VAL A 96 21.28 21.47 -36.87
C VAL A 96 21.38 21.88 -35.41
N TRP A 97 20.99 23.11 -35.11
CA TRP A 97 21.07 23.68 -33.76
C TRP A 97 20.21 22.88 -32.77
N TYR A 98 18.97 22.57 -33.16
CA TYR A 98 18.08 21.73 -32.37
C TYR A 98 18.60 20.30 -32.21
N GLY A 99 19.14 19.70 -33.27
CA GLY A 99 19.76 18.37 -33.22
C GLY A 99 20.90 18.31 -32.20
N MET A 100 21.79 19.31 -32.18
CA MET A 100 22.92 19.35 -31.25
C MET A 100 22.49 19.58 -29.80
N ILE A 101 21.59 20.53 -29.54
CA ILE A 101 21.12 20.84 -28.18
C ILE A 101 20.26 19.70 -27.61
N PHE A 102 19.41 19.11 -28.44
CA PHE A 102 18.49 18.07 -28.00
C PHE A 102 19.06 16.65 -28.15
N ALA A 103 20.26 16.44 -28.68
CA ALA A 103 20.86 15.11 -28.81
C ALA A 103 20.90 14.36 -27.47
N LEU A 104 21.40 15.00 -26.40
CA LEU A 104 21.51 14.36 -25.09
C LEU A 104 20.13 14.12 -24.45
N PRO A 105 19.22 15.10 -24.35
CA PRO A 105 17.85 14.85 -23.89
C PRO A 105 17.14 13.77 -24.71
N ALA A 106 17.25 13.79 -26.04
CA ALA A 106 16.64 12.80 -26.91
C ALA A 106 17.23 11.40 -26.67
N PHE A 107 18.55 11.29 -26.50
CA PHE A 107 19.16 10.03 -26.11
C PHE A 107 18.59 9.53 -24.78
N LEU A 108 18.65 10.36 -23.73
CA LEU A 108 18.25 9.99 -22.36
C LEU A 108 16.77 9.63 -22.25
N PHE A 109 15.89 10.30 -22.98
CA PHE A 109 14.43 10.17 -22.81
C PHE A 109 13.71 9.48 -23.98
N ALA A 110 14.32 9.33 -25.15
CA ALA A 110 13.70 8.70 -26.31
C ALA A 110 14.36 7.38 -26.72
N THR A 111 15.44 6.96 -26.05
CA THR A 111 16.08 5.67 -26.31
C THR A 111 15.97 4.73 -25.10
N PRO A 112 15.77 3.42 -25.31
CA PRO A 112 15.75 2.45 -24.21
C PRO A 112 17.06 2.44 -23.41
N LEU A 113 18.21 2.60 -24.08
CA LEU A 113 19.51 2.62 -23.43
C LEU A 113 19.70 3.90 -22.59
N GLY A 114 19.23 5.04 -23.09
CA GLY A 114 19.14 6.27 -22.34
C GLY A 114 18.26 6.15 -21.10
N TRP A 115 17.14 5.42 -21.15
CA TRP A 115 16.31 5.14 -19.97
C TRP A 115 17.07 4.33 -18.92
N VAL A 116 17.79 3.28 -19.35
CA VAL A 116 18.63 2.47 -18.46
C VAL A 116 19.72 3.33 -17.81
N CYS A 117 20.44 4.14 -18.58
CA CYS A 117 21.47 5.04 -18.07
C CYS A 117 20.90 6.09 -17.12
N THR A 118 19.75 6.69 -17.46
CA THR A 118 19.05 7.66 -16.61
C THR A 118 18.65 7.03 -15.28
N TYR A 119 18.12 5.81 -15.31
CA TYR A 119 17.74 5.09 -14.10
C TYR A 119 18.95 4.68 -13.27
N LEU A 120 20.00 4.11 -13.86
CA LEU A 120 21.21 3.71 -13.14
C LEU A 120 21.92 4.93 -12.51
N GLY A 121 22.05 6.01 -13.27
CA GLY A 121 22.65 7.25 -12.80
C GLY A 121 21.80 7.90 -11.71
N GLY A 122 20.50 8.06 -11.95
CA GLY A 122 19.56 8.64 -10.99
C GLY A 122 19.44 7.83 -9.70
N SER A 123 19.31 6.50 -9.80
CA SER A 123 19.24 5.62 -8.63
C SER A 123 20.56 5.63 -7.83
N GLY A 124 21.71 5.62 -8.51
CA GLY A 124 23.02 5.78 -7.87
C GLY A 124 23.15 7.10 -7.11
N VAL A 125 22.77 8.22 -7.72
CA VAL A 125 22.79 9.55 -7.10
C VAL A 125 21.86 9.63 -5.88
N VAL A 126 20.62 9.15 -5.98
CA VAL A 126 19.68 9.13 -4.85
C VAL A 126 20.25 8.30 -3.70
N ARG A 127 20.79 7.12 -3.98
CA ARG A 127 21.38 6.24 -2.96
C ARG A 127 22.63 6.86 -2.33
N PHE A 128 23.44 7.56 -3.11
CA PHE A 128 24.59 8.29 -2.61
C PHE A 128 24.17 9.40 -1.64
N PHE A 129 23.17 10.21 -1.99
CA PHE A 129 22.65 11.24 -1.09
C PHE A 129 22.01 10.65 0.17
N CYS A 130 21.26 9.55 0.05
CA CYS A 130 20.74 8.82 1.20
C CYS A 130 21.85 8.34 2.14
N TRP A 131 22.93 7.77 1.58
CA TRP A 131 24.11 7.38 2.37
C TRP A 131 24.78 8.60 3.03
N ALA A 132 24.97 9.69 2.29
CA ALA A 132 25.59 10.92 2.80
C ALA A 132 24.77 11.61 3.91
N ALA A 133 23.45 11.36 3.95
CA ALA A 133 22.54 11.85 4.99
C ALA A 133 22.38 10.85 6.16
N ASP A 134 23.27 9.86 6.30
CA ASP A 134 23.19 8.77 7.30
C ASP A 134 21.89 7.94 7.24
N ASP A 135 21.13 8.06 6.15
CA ASP A 135 19.89 7.34 5.89
C ASP A 135 20.03 6.45 4.66
N ALA A 136 21.05 5.59 4.64
CA ALA A 136 21.30 4.69 3.52
C ALA A 136 20.05 3.88 3.16
N ARG A 137 19.70 3.87 1.87
CA ARG A 137 18.54 3.18 1.29
C ARG A 137 18.97 2.32 0.10
N GLY A 138 18.19 1.29 -0.15
CA GLY A 138 18.37 0.43 -1.31
C GLY A 138 17.88 1.08 -2.61
N ASP A 139 17.64 0.24 -3.61
CA ASP A 139 17.15 0.67 -4.89
C ASP A 139 15.73 1.28 -4.78
N PRO A 140 15.48 2.48 -5.35
CA PRO A 140 14.18 3.14 -5.28
C PRO A 140 13.04 2.36 -5.94
N LEU A 141 13.26 1.70 -7.08
CA LEU A 141 12.22 0.93 -7.78
C LEU A 141 11.89 -0.34 -7.00
N ILE A 142 12.90 -1.05 -6.49
CA ILE A 142 12.67 -2.23 -5.65
C ILE A 142 11.95 -1.83 -4.36
N ALA A 143 12.35 -0.74 -3.71
CA ALA A 143 11.68 -0.22 -2.52
C ALA A 143 10.22 0.19 -2.77
N LEU A 144 9.94 0.77 -3.95
CA LEU A 144 8.58 1.14 -4.34
C LEU A 144 7.71 -0.09 -4.62
N ALA A 145 8.20 -1.03 -5.43
CA ALA A 145 7.49 -2.27 -5.74
C ALA A 145 7.15 -3.04 -4.47
N ASP A 146 8.13 -3.09 -3.57
CA ASP A 146 7.98 -3.69 -2.27
C ASP A 146 6.90 -3.01 -1.39
N ALA A 147 6.90 -1.67 -1.34
CA ALA A 147 5.89 -0.92 -0.60
C ALA A 147 4.49 -1.18 -1.17
N ALA A 148 4.37 -1.23 -2.50
CA ALA A 148 3.12 -1.54 -3.18
C ALA A 148 2.62 -2.96 -2.85
N VAL A 149 3.50 -3.96 -2.87
CA VAL A 149 3.16 -5.34 -2.46
C VAL A 149 2.65 -5.37 -1.02
N ARG A 150 3.35 -4.71 -0.10
CA ARG A 150 2.94 -4.67 1.31
C ARG A 150 1.60 -3.98 1.52
N ALA A 151 1.38 -2.85 0.84
CA ALA A 151 0.09 -2.15 0.88
C ALA A 151 -1.04 -3.04 0.34
N GLY A 152 -0.82 -3.74 -0.77
CA GLY A 152 -1.79 -4.68 -1.31
C GLY A 152 -2.07 -5.85 -0.36
N LEU A 153 -1.06 -6.37 0.33
CA LEU A 153 -1.22 -7.44 1.32
C LEU A 153 -1.94 -6.97 2.59
N SER A 154 -1.66 -5.77 3.10
CA SER A 154 -2.39 -5.21 4.24
C SER A 154 -3.85 -4.99 3.89
N ASP A 155 -4.13 -4.44 2.70
CA ASP A 155 -5.49 -4.22 2.23
C ASP A 155 -6.23 -5.55 2.03
N ALA A 156 -5.56 -6.57 1.49
CA ALA A 156 -6.13 -7.90 1.35
C ALA A 156 -6.46 -8.53 2.71
N ARG A 157 -5.60 -8.34 3.74
CA ARG A 157 -5.86 -8.82 5.11
C ARG A 157 -7.07 -8.11 5.72
N VAL A 158 -7.14 -6.78 5.59
CA VAL A 158 -8.28 -5.99 6.07
C VAL A 158 -9.57 -6.40 5.36
N ARG A 159 -9.54 -6.57 4.04
CA ARG A 159 -10.70 -7.04 3.26
C ARG A 159 -11.11 -8.46 3.62
N ARG A 160 -10.16 -9.37 3.88
CA ARG A 160 -10.45 -10.73 4.36
C ARG A 160 -11.09 -10.68 5.74
N ALA A 161 -10.48 -9.98 6.70
CA ALA A 161 -11.06 -9.79 8.03
C ALA A 161 -12.48 -9.20 7.97
N GLN A 162 -12.72 -8.23 7.09
CA GLN A 162 -14.06 -7.66 6.89
C GLN A 162 -15.03 -8.66 6.26
N ARG A 163 -14.60 -9.46 5.28
CA ARG A 163 -15.43 -10.51 4.67
C ARG A 163 -15.76 -11.61 5.67
N ASP A 164 -14.78 -12.06 6.44
CA ASP A 164 -14.94 -13.07 7.47
C ASP A 164 -15.89 -12.55 8.55
N ARG A 165 -15.75 -11.29 8.97
CA ARG A 165 -16.69 -10.63 9.88
C ARG A 165 -18.10 -10.52 9.28
N ASN A 166 -18.24 -10.07 8.04
CA ASN A 166 -19.54 -9.97 7.37
C ASN A 166 -20.22 -11.35 7.23
N ALA A 167 -19.43 -12.41 6.98
CA ALA A 167 -19.94 -13.78 6.90
C ALA A 167 -20.42 -14.29 8.26
N LEU A 168 -19.72 -13.91 9.34
CA LEU A 168 -20.16 -14.20 10.72
C LEU A 168 -21.38 -13.37 11.12
N GLU A 169 -21.47 -12.10 10.71
CA GLU A 169 -22.61 -11.21 10.96
C GLU A 169 -23.87 -11.65 10.19
N GLY A 170 -23.75 -12.27 9.02
CA GLY A 170 -24.91 -12.76 8.27
C GLY A 170 -25.79 -11.62 7.70
N PRO A 171 -27.09 -11.87 7.47
CA PRO A 171 -27.99 -10.89 6.85
C PRO A 171 -28.23 -9.68 7.75
N LEU A 172 -28.56 -8.54 7.13
CA LEU A 172 -28.98 -7.34 7.86
C LEU A 172 -30.35 -7.60 8.51
N VAL A 173 -30.36 -7.67 9.83
CA VAL A 173 -31.56 -7.78 10.65
C VAL A 173 -31.78 -6.45 11.37
N ALA A 174 -33.05 -6.07 11.56
CA ALA A 174 -33.42 -4.90 12.33
C ALA A 174 -32.89 -4.99 13.77
N ASP A 175 -32.50 -3.84 14.31
CA ASP A 175 -31.93 -3.80 15.65
C ASP A 175 -32.98 -4.12 16.72
N VAL A 176 -32.51 -4.71 17.82
CA VAL A 176 -33.37 -5.12 18.92
C VAL A 176 -32.96 -4.39 20.18
N LEU A 177 -33.93 -3.80 20.88
CA LEU A 177 -33.73 -3.19 22.18
C LEU A 177 -34.06 -4.18 23.28
N VAL A 178 -33.13 -4.39 24.21
CA VAL A 178 -33.31 -5.23 25.40
C VAL A 178 -32.83 -4.47 26.65
N THR A 179 -33.14 -4.99 27.83
CA THR A 179 -32.60 -4.42 29.08
C THR A 179 -31.14 -4.81 29.27
N GLY A 180 -30.33 -3.95 29.89
CA GLY A 180 -28.91 -4.28 30.15
C GLY A 180 -28.74 -5.52 31.03
N ARG A 181 -29.65 -5.74 31.98
CA ARG A 181 -29.67 -6.96 32.81
C ARG A 181 -29.82 -8.23 31.97
N ALA A 182 -30.63 -8.22 30.92
CA ALA A 182 -30.84 -9.41 30.07
C ALA A 182 -29.57 -9.87 29.34
N ILE A 183 -28.66 -8.94 29.04
CA ILE A 183 -27.38 -9.25 28.36
C ILE A 183 -26.21 -9.43 29.33
N GLY A 184 -26.44 -9.37 30.65
CA GLY A 184 -25.39 -9.47 31.66
C GLY A 184 -24.61 -8.17 31.92
N VAL A 185 -25.14 -7.02 31.53
CA VAL A 185 -24.56 -5.69 31.77
C VAL A 185 -25.52 -4.89 32.67
N PRO A 186 -25.55 -5.13 33.99
CA PRO A 186 -26.57 -4.58 34.88
C PRO A 186 -26.50 -3.06 35.05
N GLU A 187 -25.35 -2.45 34.74
CA GLU A 187 -25.14 -1.00 34.78
C GLU A 187 -25.83 -0.27 33.63
N ALA A 188 -26.07 -0.95 32.51
CA ALA A 188 -26.75 -0.38 31.36
C ALA A 188 -28.28 -0.45 31.56
N THR A 189 -28.97 0.66 31.30
CA THR A 189 -30.44 0.71 31.33
C THR A 189 -31.00 -0.17 30.22
N TYR A 190 -30.48 0.03 29.01
CA TYR A 190 -30.83 -0.74 27.83
C TYR A 190 -29.58 -1.23 27.11
N ALA A 191 -29.78 -2.13 26.15
CA ALA A 191 -28.77 -2.46 25.17
C ALA A 191 -29.41 -2.65 23.80
N VAL A 192 -28.75 -2.10 22.78
CA VAL A 192 -29.15 -2.30 21.39
C VAL A 192 -28.30 -3.40 20.81
N ILE A 193 -28.95 -4.43 20.28
CA ILE A 193 -28.31 -5.54 19.59
C ILE A 193 -28.45 -5.24 18.10
N ALA A 194 -27.32 -4.93 17.47
CA ALA A 194 -27.26 -4.61 16.06
C ALA A 194 -26.70 -5.78 15.26
N SER A 195 -27.21 -5.96 14.04
CA SER A 195 -26.68 -6.97 13.10
C SER A 195 -25.26 -6.64 12.64
N ARG A 196 -24.86 -5.36 12.65
CA ARG A 196 -23.52 -4.88 12.27
C ARG A 196 -23.06 -3.74 13.15
N MET A 197 -21.74 -3.48 13.13
CA MET A 197 -21.16 -2.34 13.81
C MET A 197 -21.66 -1.03 13.19
N LYS A 198 -22.24 -0.15 14.01
CA LYS A 198 -22.63 1.21 13.64
C LYS A 198 -21.41 2.14 13.74
N PRO A 199 -21.01 2.83 12.65
CA PRO A 199 -19.76 3.59 12.59
C PRO A 199 -19.71 4.78 13.56
N ASP A 200 -20.86 5.36 13.89
CA ASP A 200 -20.96 6.52 14.78
C ASP A 200 -21.17 6.17 16.25
N TRP A 201 -21.25 4.88 16.61
CA TRP A 201 -21.55 4.42 17.96
C TRP A 201 -20.28 4.00 18.71
N ALA A 202 -19.31 4.91 18.76
CA ALA A 202 -18.12 4.71 19.57
C ALA A 202 -18.44 4.80 21.08
N PRO A 203 -17.65 4.16 21.96
CA PRO A 203 -17.80 4.32 23.41
C PRO A 203 -17.81 5.80 23.82
N GLY A 204 -18.73 6.16 24.71
CA GLY A 204 -18.91 7.54 25.20
C GLY A 204 -19.72 8.46 24.29
N VAL A 205 -20.11 8.03 23.09
CA VAL A 205 -21.03 8.78 22.22
C VAL A 205 -22.42 8.83 22.86
N PHE A 206 -23.12 9.95 22.67
CA PHE A 206 -24.48 10.11 23.17
C PHE A 206 -25.50 9.80 22.09
N VAL A 207 -26.38 8.85 22.39
CA VAL A 207 -27.56 8.52 21.59
C VAL A 207 -28.72 9.36 22.11
N LEU A 208 -29.26 10.20 21.24
CA LEU A 208 -30.42 11.04 21.54
C LEU A 208 -31.68 10.37 21.02
N THR A 209 -32.61 10.09 21.92
CA THR A 209 -33.97 9.69 21.59
C THR A 209 -34.90 10.90 21.74
N GLU A 210 -36.20 10.71 21.47
CA GLU A 210 -37.18 11.79 21.62
C GLU A 210 -37.27 12.26 23.08
N ASP A 211 -37.24 11.31 24.03
CA ASP A 211 -37.51 11.59 25.44
C ASP A 211 -36.26 11.49 26.34
N GLU A 212 -35.24 10.74 25.92
CA GLU A 212 -34.13 10.33 26.78
C GLU A 212 -32.76 10.47 26.10
N ARG A 213 -31.71 10.44 26.93
CA ARG A 213 -30.31 10.50 26.47
C ARG A 213 -29.52 9.36 27.08
N PHE A 214 -28.82 8.64 26.23
CA PHE A 214 -27.98 7.53 26.63
C PHE A 214 -26.54 7.76 26.21
N ARG A 215 -25.59 7.35 27.04
CA ARG A 215 -24.19 7.21 26.66
C ARG A 215 -23.94 5.77 26.26
N VAL A 216 -23.35 5.57 25.08
CA VAL A 216 -22.92 4.25 24.63
C VAL A 216 -21.78 3.79 25.52
N GLY A 217 -21.92 2.62 26.15
CA GLY A 217 -20.86 1.94 26.89
C GLY A 217 -19.82 1.35 25.94
N GLU A 218 -19.01 0.41 26.42
CA GLU A 218 -18.07 -0.33 25.57
C GLU A 218 -18.84 -1.35 24.71
N PRO A 219 -18.86 -1.22 23.37
CA PRO A 219 -19.51 -2.20 22.51
C PRO A 219 -18.74 -3.51 22.52
N PHE A 220 -19.45 -4.62 22.46
CA PHE A 220 -18.82 -5.94 22.39
C PHE A 220 -19.56 -6.86 21.43
N ASP A 221 -18.81 -7.80 20.85
CA ASP A 221 -19.36 -8.80 19.94
C ASP A 221 -19.91 -9.99 20.76
N ARG A 222 -21.13 -10.44 20.45
CA ARG A 222 -21.75 -11.62 21.05
C ARG A 222 -22.31 -12.52 19.95
N ARG A 223 -22.11 -13.83 20.08
CA ARG A 223 -22.69 -14.82 19.16
C ARG A 223 -24.14 -15.10 19.54
N PHE A 224 -25.01 -15.00 18.55
CA PHE A 224 -26.41 -15.39 18.61
C PHE A 224 -26.67 -16.53 17.61
N PRO A 225 -27.78 -17.28 17.73
CA PRO A 225 -28.10 -18.36 16.79
C PRO A 225 -28.19 -17.92 15.32
N ASP A 226 -28.53 -16.65 15.07
CA ASP A 226 -28.68 -16.04 13.74
C ASP A 226 -27.41 -15.31 13.25
N GLY A 227 -26.33 -15.32 14.02
CA GLY A 227 -25.02 -14.77 13.64
C GLY A 227 -24.30 -14.02 14.77
N LEU A 228 -23.16 -13.44 14.42
CA LEU A 228 -22.45 -12.50 15.28
C LEU A 228 -23.23 -11.17 15.31
N ARG A 229 -23.44 -10.63 16.51
CA ARG A 229 -24.10 -9.34 16.71
C ARG A 229 -23.21 -8.44 17.54
N VAL A 230 -23.34 -7.14 17.32
CA VAL A 230 -22.68 -6.12 18.13
C VAL A 230 -23.66 -5.60 19.15
N VAL A 231 -23.29 -5.67 20.42
CA VAL A 231 -24.12 -5.23 21.53
C VAL A 231 -23.61 -3.86 21.98
N TYR A 232 -24.53 -2.90 22.03
CA TYR A 232 -24.27 -1.53 22.46
C TYR A 232 -24.99 -1.24 23.78
N PRO A 233 -24.28 -1.29 24.92
CA PRO A 233 -24.85 -0.91 26.21
C PRO A 233 -25.21 0.58 26.20
N LEU A 234 -26.40 0.91 26.67
CA LEU A 234 -26.90 2.28 26.79
C LEU A 234 -27.05 2.64 28.27
N LEU A 235 -26.19 3.54 28.73
CA LEU A 235 -26.15 4.04 30.10
C LEU A 235 -26.98 5.32 30.18
N ALA A 236 -27.96 5.40 31.07
CA ALA A 236 -28.71 6.63 31.31
C ALA A 236 -27.77 7.73 31.81
N VAL A 237 -27.92 8.95 31.27
CA VAL A 237 -27.10 10.10 31.67
C VAL A 237 -27.98 11.22 32.21
N PRO A 238 -27.65 11.82 33.37
CA PRO A 238 -28.34 13.01 33.85
C PRO A 238 -28.22 14.20 32.88
N ALA A 239 -29.28 15.02 32.79
CA ALA A 239 -29.42 16.07 31.78
C ALA A 239 -28.29 17.11 31.71
N ALA A 240 -27.46 17.23 32.76
CA ALA A 240 -26.42 18.24 32.91
C ALA A 240 -25.04 17.88 32.29
N GLU A 241 -24.84 16.68 31.74
CA GLU A 241 -23.53 16.29 31.18
C GLU A 241 -23.28 16.92 29.80
N ALA A 242 -22.16 17.62 29.66
CA ALA A 242 -21.77 18.29 28.42
C ALA A 242 -21.46 17.28 27.31
N THR A 243 -22.14 17.41 26.17
CA THR A 243 -22.08 16.43 25.07
C THR A 243 -21.08 16.84 24.00
N ARG A 244 -20.05 16.01 23.72
CA ARG A 244 -19.09 16.28 22.64
C ARG A 244 -19.50 15.72 21.28
N ARG A 245 -20.26 14.61 21.23
CA ARG A 245 -20.73 13.97 20.00
C ARG A 245 -22.11 13.34 20.22
N ARG A 246 -23.05 13.61 19.31
CA ARG A 246 -24.47 13.24 19.40
C ARG A 246 -24.88 12.47 18.16
N VAL A 247 -25.66 11.41 18.33
CA VAL A 247 -26.25 10.63 17.24
C VAL A 247 -27.75 10.53 17.50
N PRO A 248 -28.62 11.15 16.66
CA PRO A 248 -30.06 10.95 16.76
C PRO A 248 -30.40 9.52 16.37
N TYR A 249 -31.17 8.83 17.19
CA TYR A 249 -31.58 7.46 16.91
C TYR A 249 -32.91 7.12 17.57
N ALA A 250 -33.85 6.63 16.77
CA ALA A 250 -35.10 6.10 17.27
C ALA A 250 -34.87 4.68 17.83
N LEU A 251 -35.05 4.50 19.13
CA LEU A 251 -34.91 3.18 19.73
C LEU A 251 -36.04 2.25 19.25
N PRO A 252 -35.71 0.99 18.89
CA PRO A 252 -36.71 -0.04 18.64
C PRO A 252 -37.59 -0.27 19.88
N PRO A 253 -38.80 -0.85 19.73
CA PRO A 253 -39.61 -1.23 20.87
C PRO A 253 -38.86 -2.24 21.76
N LEU A 254 -38.97 -2.06 23.08
CA LEU A 254 -38.36 -2.94 24.05
C LEU A 254 -38.88 -4.36 23.84
N SER A 255 -37.98 -5.30 23.58
CA SER A 255 -38.30 -6.70 23.32
C SER A 255 -37.98 -7.57 24.53
N GLU A 256 -38.83 -8.54 24.83
CA GLU A 256 -38.53 -9.58 25.82
C GLU A 256 -37.38 -10.45 25.29
N TRP A 257 -36.34 -10.65 26.11
CA TRP A 257 -35.15 -11.43 25.75
C TRP A 257 -35.50 -12.83 25.23
N ASP A 258 -36.46 -13.50 25.88
CA ASP A 258 -36.90 -14.84 25.49
C ASP A 258 -37.55 -14.86 24.09
N ALA A 259 -38.15 -13.75 23.65
CA ALA A 259 -38.67 -13.62 22.29
C ALA A 259 -37.52 -13.46 21.27
N VAL A 260 -36.42 -12.81 21.66
CA VAL A 260 -35.22 -12.64 20.85
C VAL A 260 -34.49 -13.97 20.67
N GLU A 261 -34.29 -14.73 21.76
CA GLU A 261 -33.69 -16.06 21.69
C GLU A 261 -34.56 -17.05 20.91
N ARG A 262 -35.89 -17.00 21.07
CA ARG A 262 -36.83 -17.85 20.30
C ARG A 262 -36.83 -17.52 18.81
N ARG A 263 -36.82 -16.25 18.42
CA ARG A 263 -36.69 -15.88 16.99
C ARG A 263 -35.37 -16.39 16.42
N ALA A 264 -34.27 -16.18 17.15
CA ALA A 264 -32.96 -16.60 16.69
C ALA A 264 -32.87 -18.13 16.52
N SER A 265 -33.47 -18.91 17.44
CA SER A 265 -33.51 -20.38 17.34
C SER A 265 -34.48 -20.91 16.27
N SER A 266 -35.60 -20.21 16.01
CA SER A 266 -36.57 -20.58 14.97
C SER A 266 -36.08 -20.33 13.54
N GLY A 267 -35.12 -19.41 13.37
CA GLY A 267 -34.55 -19.04 12.07
C GLY A 267 -33.49 -19.99 11.53
N LYS A 268 -33.21 -21.12 12.21
CA LYS A 268 -32.30 -22.14 11.70
C LYS A 268 -33.01 -22.84 10.53
N PRO A 269 -32.58 -22.66 9.26
CA PRO A 269 -33.15 -23.43 8.18
C PRO A 269 -32.90 -24.90 8.49
N ASP A 270 -33.95 -25.71 8.41
CA ASP A 270 -33.92 -27.16 8.56
C ASP A 270 -33.21 -27.77 7.32
N GLU A 271 -31.96 -27.36 7.06
CA GLU A 271 -31.09 -27.90 6.03
C GLU A 271 -30.40 -29.16 6.57
N THR A 272 -31.21 -30.16 6.88
CA THR A 272 -30.77 -31.52 6.61
C THR A 272 -31.32 -31.86 5.23
N PRO A 273 -30.54 -31.77 4.14
CA PRO A 273 -31.01 -32.25 2.85
C PRO A 273 -31.31 -33.73 3.02
N ARG A 274 -32.60 -34.09 3.13
CA ARG A 274 -33.04 -35.48 3.06
C ARG A 274 -32.68 -35.95 1.67
N LEU A 275 -31.52 -36.60 1.54
CA LEU A 275 -31.17 -37.42 0.40
C LEU A 275 -32.36 -38.35 0.16
N ARG A 276 -33.18 -38.06 -0.85
CA ARG A 276 -34.22 -38.98 -1.30
C ARG A 276 -33.47 -40.25 -1.72
N PRO A 277 -33.78 -41.42 -1.14
CA PRO A 277 -33.29 -42.66 -1.71
C PRO A 277 -33.83 -42.76 -3.13
N SER A 278 -32.92 -42.80 -4.10
CA SER A 278 -33.18 -43.18 -5.48
C SER A 278 -33.75 -44.59 -5.48
N GLY A 279 -35.07 -44.71 -5.63
CA GLY A 279 -35.73 -45.98 -5.86
C GLY A 279 -35.38 -46.54 -7.24
N THR A 280 -34.99 -47.80 -7.22
CA THR A 280 -34.84 -48.76 -8.33
C THR A 280 -36.10 -48.92 -9.16
#